data_AF-A0A923R8J3-F1
#
_entry.id   AF-A0A923R8J3-F1
#
_cell.length_a   1.000
_cell.length_b   1.000
_cell.length_c   1.000
_cell.angle_alpha   90.00
_cell.angle_beta   90.00
_cell.angle_gamma   90.00
#
_symmetry.space_group_name_H-M   'P 1'
#
loop_
_entity.id
_entity.type
_entity.pdbx_description
1 polymer ?
#
loop_
_entity_poly.entity_id
_entity_poly.type
_entity_poly.pdbx_seq_one_letter_code
_entity_poly.pdbx_strand_id
1 'polypeptide(L)'
;ASAMTTPFILKIGYTKTEYALVAKGAGFFAVFAGGLLGGPLMLRLGIVGSLWVFGVGQAIAVAGFAWLAQVSHSIDALTVVIVSENFFIGCGAAAFSAFLSSITNRKFSATQYALLTSFMSLSRNVLSAPSGWLAEQLGWTQYFVMCALLTVPGFLLLAKIQKGLQAQKRASDLAAAAVIRVESQKEV
;
A
#
# COMPACT_ATOMS: atom_id res chain seq x y z
N ALA A 1 -0.44 -1.78 -11.21
CA ALA A 1 0.68 -0.96 -11.72
C ALA A 1 1.95 -1.79 -11.92
N SER A 2 2.55 -2.36 -10.87
CA SER A 2 3.90 -2.96 -10.93
C SER A 2 4.13 -4.08 -11.96
N ALA A 3 3.11 -4.88 -12.27
CA ALA A 3 3.20 -5.89 -13.33
C ALA A 3 3.29 -5.28 -14.76
N MET A 4 2.75 -4.07 -14.95
CA MET A 4 2.73 -3.35 -16.23
C MET A 4 3.87 -2.33 -16.37
N THR A 5 4.68 -2.13 -15.33
CA THR A 5 5.83 -1.22 -15.34
C THR A 5 6.89 -1.66 -16.38
N THR A 6 7.19 -2.96 -16.45
CA THR A 6 8.15 -3.51 -17.43
C THR A 6 7.74 -3.28 -18.89
N PRO A 7 6.53 -3.67 -19.35
CA PRO A 7 6.13 -3.43 -20.73
C PRO A 7 5.96 -1.93 -21.07
N PHE A 8 5.56 -1.10 -20.10
CA PHE A 8 5.47 0.36 -20.25
C PHE A 8 6.83 0.99 -20.59
N ILE A 9 7.84 0.70 -19.77
CA ILE A 9 9.18 1.28 -19.88
C ILE A 9 9.82 0.91 -21.21
N LEU A 10 9.60 -0.32 -21.68
CA LEU A 10 10.08 -0.78 -22.98
C LEU A 10 9.38 -0.09 -24.16
N LYS A 11 8.06 0.20 -24.06
CA LYS A 11 7.35 0.92 -25.13
C LYS A 11 7.70 2.42 -25.19
N ILE A 12 8.17 3.02 -24.09
CA ILE A 12 8.66 4.42 -24.07
C ILE A 12 10.07 4.57 -24.68
N GLY A 13 10.77 3.46 -24.93
CA GLY A 13 12.08 3.46 -25.59
C GLY A 13 13.26 3.36 -24.64
N TYR A 14 13.05 2.99 -23.37
CA TYR A 14 14.14 2.57 -22.48
C TYR A 14 14.57 1.13 -22.79
N THR A 15 15.85 0.83 -22.58
CA THR A 15 16.35 -0.53 -22.75
C THR A 15 15.97 -1.43 -21.58
N LYS A 16 15.83 -2.73 -21.84
CA LYS A 16 15.65 -3.74 -20.78
C LYS A 16 16.77 -3.69 -19.74
N THR A 17 17.98 -3.37 -20.19
CA THR A 17 19.18 -3.32 -19.35
C THR A 17 19.14 -2.14 -18.38
N GLU A 18 18.81 -0.94 -18.84
CA GLU A 18 18.69 0.25 -17.97
C GLU A 18 17.63 0.06 -16.90
N TYR A 19 16.44 -0.39 -17.31
CA TYR A 19 15.37 -0.71 -16.36
C TYR A 19 15.80 -1.77 -15.35
N ALA A 20 16.39 -2.86 -15.81
CA ALA A 20 16.83 -3.94 -14.94
C ALA A 20 17.91 -3.47 -13.95
N LEU A 21 18.83 -2.59 -14.38
CA LEU A 21 19.88 -2.05 -13.52
C LEU A 21 19.28 -1.22 -12.39
N VAL A 22 18.34 -0.32 -12.73
CA VAL A 22 17.67 0.55 -11.77
C VAL A 22 16.75 -0.25 -10.84
N ALA A 23 15.92 -1.14 -11.38
CA ALA A 23 14.97 -1.93 -10.59
C ALA A 23 15.67 -2.94 -9.68
N LYS A 24 16.68 -3.67 -10.18
CA LYS A 24 17.40 -4.68 -9.38
C LYS A 24 18.48 -4.09 -8.48
N GLY A 25 19.00 -2.90 -8.81
CA GLY A 25 19.92 -2.15 -7.96
C GLY A 25 19.15 -1.28 -6.97
N ALA A 26 18.87 -0.04 -7.37
CA ALA A 26 18.26 0.97 -6.51
C ALA A 26 16.86 0.58 -6.01
N GLY A 27 16.02 0.02 -6.87
CA GLY A 27 14.67 -0.44 -6.52
C GLY A 27 14.68 -1.51 -5.43
N PHE A 28 15.56 -2.50 -5.55
CA PHE A 28 15.71 -3.55 -4.54
C PHE A 28 16.04 -2.97 -3.15
N PHE A 29 17.07 -2.12 -3.06
CA PHE A 29 17.43 -1.47 -1.79
C PHE A 29 16.31 -0.56 -1.26
N ALA A 30 15.56 0.08 -2.16
CA ALA A 30 14.42 0.91 -1.78
C ALA A 30 13.31 0.09 -1.08
N VAL A 31 13.00 -1.13 -1.55
CA VAL A 31 12.03 -2.01 -0.89
C VAL A 31 12.48 -2.33 0.54
N PHE A 32 13.75 -2.68 0.73
CA PHE A 32 14.31 -2.97 2.06
C PHE A 32 14.26 -1.74 2.96
N ALA A 33 14.68 -0.58 2.44
CA ALA A 33 14.61 0.68 3.17
C ALA A 33 13.17 1.01 3.58
N GLY A 34 12.21 0.84 2.68
CA GLY A 34 10.78 1.06 2.96
C GLY A 34 10.23 0.10 4.00
N GLY A 35 10.56 -1.20 3.91
CA GLY A 35 10.15 -2.19 4.90
C GLY A 35 10.70 -1.89 6.30
N LEU A 36 11.99 -1.52 6.39
CA LEU A 36 12.65 -1.19 7.66
C LEU A 36 12.16 0.13 8.25
N LEU A 37 12.03 1.18 7.43
CA LEU A 37 11.57 2.51 7.87
C LEU A 37 10.05 2.56 8.11
N GLY A 38 9.29 1.65 7.48
CA GLY A 38 7.87 1.52 7.68
C GLY A 38 7.51 1.17 9.12
N GLY A 39 8.27 0.29 9.77
CA GLY A 39 8.04 -0.15 11.15
C GLY A 39 8.06 0.99 12.19
N PRO A 40 9.15 1.77 12.31
CA PRO A 40 9.21 2.91 13.23
C PRO A 40 8.09 3.93 13.01
N LEU A 41 7.69 4.17 11.75
CA LEU A 41 6.60 5.08 11.45
C LEU A 41 5.25 4.56 11.96
N MET A 42 5.03 3.24 11.90
CA MET A 42 3.86 2.58 12.50
C MET A 42 3.83 2.65 14.02
N LEU A 43 4.98 2.64 14.69
CA LEU A 43 5.04 2.84 16.13
C LEU A 43 4.62 4.25 16.54
N ARG A 44 4.90 5.26 15.70
CA ARG A 44 4.54 6.67 15.97
C ARG A 44 3.13 7.04 15.58
N LEU A 45 2.67 6.63 14.38
CA LEU A 45 1.37 7.03 13.82
C LEU A 45 0.26 6.01 14.07
N GLY A 46 0.60 4.82 14.58
CA GLY A 46 -0.28 3.68 14.66
C GLY A 46 -0.50 3.02 13.30
N ILE A 47 -1.07 1.81 13.32
CA ILE A 47 -1.27 0.99 12.10
C ILE A 47 -2.11 1.76 11.07
N VAL A 48 -3.28 2.27 11.47
CA VAL A 48 -4.21 2.95 10.54
C VAL A 48 -3.65 4.26 9.99
N GLY A 49 -2.92 5.04 10.81
CA GLY A 49 -2.29 6.29 10.38
C GLY A 49 -1.19 6.04 9.33
N SER A 50 -0.37 5.02 9.55
CA SER A 50 0.66 4.64 8.57
C SER A 50 0.08 4.09 7.27
N LEU A 51 -1.03 3.35 7.31
CA LEU A 51 -1.68 2.89 6.07
C LEU A 51 -2.15 4.07 5.20
N TRP A 52 -2.61 5.17 5.80
CA TRP A 52 -2.93 6.39 5.07
C TRP A 52 -1.70 7.00 4.40
N VAL A 53 -0.63 7.22 5.17
CA VAL A 53 0.61 7.85 4.66
C VAL A 53 1.22 7.01 3.54
N PHE A 54 1.36 5.70 3.75
CA PHE A 54 1.93 4.80 2.74
C PHE A 54 1.02 4.62 1.54
N GLY A 55 -0.30 4.55 1.75
CA GLY A 55 -1.26 4.49 0.66
C GLY A 55 -1.17 5.73 -0.22
N VAL A 56 -1.17 6.93 0.37
CA VAL A 56 -1.08 8.20 -0.38
C VAL A 56 0.25 8.28 -1.11
N GLY A 57 1.36 7.95 -0.44
CA GLY A 57 2.66 7.86 -1.08
C GLY A 57 2.70 6.89 -2.25
N GLN A 58 2.09 5.71 -2.11
CA GLN A 58 1.98 4.72 -3.18
C GLN A 58 1.14 5.27 -4.35
N ALA A 59 0.04 5.97 -4.09
CA ALA A 59 -0.79 6.58 -5.14
C ALA A 59 -0.01 7.65 -5.91
N ILE A 60 0.77 8.47 -5.21
CA ILE A 60 1.65 9.48 -5.82
C ILE A 60 2.74 8.81 -6.65
N ALA A 61 3.36 7.74 -6.15
CA ALA A 61 4.37 6.99 -6.89
C ALA A 61 3.79 6.37 -8.18
N VAL A 62 2.56 5.84 -8.11
CA VAL A 62 1.84 5.33 -9.29
C VAL A 62 1.52 6.47 -10.28
N ALA A 63 1.10 7.64 -9.79
CA ALA A 63 0.90 8.81 -10.65
C ALA A 63 2.22 9.32 -11.26
N GLY A 64 3.35 9.10 -10.59
CA GLY A 64 4.70 9.38 -11.11
C GLY A 64 5.00 8.66 -12.43
N PHE A 65 4.43 7.48 -12.68
CA PHE A 65 4.55 6.81 -13.97
C PHE A 65 3.77 7.52 -15.09
N ALA A 66 2.64 8.16 -14.77
CA ALA A 66 1.92 8.99 -15.75
C ALA A 66 2.71 10.26 -16.11
N TRP A 67 3.45 10.82 -15.15
CA TRP A 67 4.40 11.90 -15.41
C TRP A 67 5.58 11.43 -16.27
N LEU A 68 6.14 10.27 -15.93
CA LEU A 68 7.24 9.66 -16.69
C LEU A 68 6.86 9.37 -18.16
N ALA A 69 5.59 9.13 -18.45
CA ALA A 69 5.09 8.97 -19.82
C ALA A 69 5.19 10.25 -20.67
N GLN A 70 5.30 11.43 -20.05
CA GLN A 70 5.37 12.73 -20.73
C GLN A 70 6.78 13.31 -20.79
N VAL A 71 7.69 12.84 -19.91
CA VAL A 71 9.07 13.30 -19.86
C VAL A 71 9.91 12.57 -20.91
N SER A 72 10.74 13.31 -21.67
CA SER A 72 11.72 12.72 -22.59
C SER A 72 12.70 11.80 -21.87
N HIS A 73 13.25 10.82 -22.60
CA HIS A 73 14.17 9.78 -22.13
C HIS A 73 15.20 10.30 -21.11
N SER A 74 15.01 9.98 -19.83
CA SER A 74 15.87 10.38 -18.71
C SER A 74 15.94 9.25 -17.68
N ILE A 75 17.14 8.72 -17.49
CA ILE A 75 17.43 7.63 -16.54
C ILE A 75 17.21 8.10 -15.09
N ASP A 76 17.45 9.39 -14.81
CA ASP A 76 17.26 9.96 -13.48
C ASP A 76 15.77 10.00 -13.10
N ALA A 77 14.91 10.44 -14.04
CA ALA A 77 13.47 10.44 -13.84
C ALA A 77 12.92 9.02 -13.63
N LEU A 78 13.41 8.05 -14.42
CA LEU A 78 13.08 6.64 -14.28
C LEU A 78 13.48 6.11 -12.89
N THR A 79 14.68 6.46 -12.43
CA THR A 79 15.22 6.03 -11.14
C THR A 79 14.40 6.57 -9.99
N VAL A 80 14.06 7.85 -9.99
CA VAL A 80 13.24 8.46 -8.93
C VAL A 80 11.87 7.78 -8.82
N VAL A 81 11.21 7.54 -9.95
CA VAL A 81 9.88 6.93 -9.97
C VAL A 81 9.94 5.47 -9.48
N ILE A 82 10.90 4.67 -9.98
CA ILE A 82 11.05 3.27 -9.57
C ILE A 82 11.44 3.16 -8.11
N VAL A 83 12.40 3.95 -7.63
CA VAL A 83 12.84 3.95 -6.24
C VAL A 83 11.69 4.34 -5.32
N SER A 84 10.94 5.38 -5.67
CA SER A 84 9.76 5.80 -4.90
C SER A 84 8.69 4.71 -4.87
N GLU A 85 8.35 4.10 -6.01
CA GLU A 85 7.39 3.00 -6.07
C GLU A 85 7.82 1.83 -5.17
N ASN A 86 9.06 1.39 -5.30
CA ASN A 86 9.58 0.26 -4.55
C ASN A 86 9.68 0.55 -3.04
N PHE A 87 10.01 1.78 -2.68
CA PHE A 87 10.00 2.23 -1.29
C PHE A 87 8.61 2.09 -0.66
N PHE A 88 7.58 2.61 -1.33
CA PHE A 88 6.21 2.51 -0.81
C PHE A 88 5.64 1.09 -0.88
N ILE A 89 6.08 0.25 -1.83
CA ILE A 89 5.77 -1.19 -1.83
C ILE A 89 6.30 -1.85 -0.55
N GLY A 90 7.54 -1.54 -0.16
CA GLY A 90 8.14 -2.04 1.09
C GLY A 90 7.38 -1.58 2.34
N CYS A 91 7.10 -0.28 2.45
CA CYS A 91 6.31 0.28 3.55
C CYS A 91 4.91 -0.33 3.62
N GLY A 92 4.23 -0.46 2.47
CA GLY A 92 2.88 -1.01 2.36
C GLY A 92 2.82 -2.48 2.76
N ALA A 93 3.82 -3.28 2.38
CA ALA A 93 3.90 -4.68 2.79
C ALA A 93 4.07 -4.83 4.31
N ALA A 94 4.93 -4.03 4.93
CA ALA A 94 5.11 -4.01 6.39
C ALA A 94 3.83 -3.56 7.12
N ALA A 95 3.17 -2.53 6.60
CA ALA A 95 1.94 -2.01 7.19
C ALA A 95 0.77 -2.98 7.08
N PHE A 96 0.66 -3.63 5.93
CA PHE A 96 -0.39 -4.59 5.68
C PHE A 96 -0.22 -5.86 6.53
N SER A 97 1.01 -6.38 6.66
CA SER A 97 1.26 -7.56 7.50
C SER A 97 0.95 -7.31 8.98
N ALA A 98 1.29 -6.12 9.48
CA ALA A 98 0.94 -5.70 10.84
C ALA A 98 -0.57 -5.47 11.01
N PHE A 99 -1.26 -4.90 10.01
CA PHE A 99 -2.72 -4.81 10.01
C PHE A 99 -3.37 -6.19 10.06
N LEU A 100 -2.88 -7.13 9.25
CA LEU A 100 -3.39 -8.50 9.22
C LEU A 100 -3.19 -9.19 10.58
N SER A 101 -2.00 -9.05 11.17
CA SER A 101 -1.71 -9.53 12.52
C SER A 101 -2.68 -8.95 13.57
N SER A 102 -3.05 -7.67 13.46
CA SER A 102 -3.98 -7.03 14.39
C SER A 102 -5.42 -7.55 14.33
N ILE A 103 -5.86 -8.08 13.19
CA ILE A 103 -7.21 -8.62 12.99
C ILE A 103 -7.30 -10.15 13.15
N THR A 104 -6.16 -10.84 13.26
CA THR A 104 -6.13 -12.30 13.35
C THR A 104 -6.17 -12.77 14.81
N ASN A 105 -7.08 -13.67 15.17
CA ASN A 105 -7.21 -14.18 16.53
C ASN A 105 -6.15 -15.27 16.81
N ARG A 106 -5.47 -15.23 17.98
CA ARG A 106 -4.35 -16.13 18.33
C ARG A 106 -4.69 -17.63 18.27
N LYS A 107 -5.98 -18.00 18.29
CA LYS A 107 -6.44 -19.40 18.37
C LYS A 107 -6.48 -20.14 17.01
N PHE A 108 -6.54 -19.44 15.87
CA PHE A 108 -6.55 -20.01 14.50
C PHE A 108 -5.72 -19.17 13.50
N SER A 109 -4.66 -18.53 14.00
CA SER A 109 -3.96 -17.44 13.31
C SER A 109 -3.26 -17.84 12.02
N ALA A 110 -2.70 -19.05 11.93
CA ALA A 110 -1.98 -19.49 10.73
C ALA A 110 -2.92 -19.64 9.50
N THR A 111 -4.08 -20.26 9.68
CA THR A 111 -5.01 -20.54 8.58
C THR A 111 -5.70 -19.27 8.09
N GLN A 112 -6.12 -18.37 9.00
CA GLN A 112 -6.72 -17.09 8.62
C GLN A 112 -5.73 -16.18 7.88
N TYR A 113 -4.48 -16.13 8.35
CA TYR A 113 -3.42 -15.38 7.68
C TYR A 113 -3.15 -15.93 6.27
N ALA A 114 -3.08 -17.26 6.13
CA ALA A 114 -2.89 -17.92 4.84
C ALA A 114 -4.06 -17.66 3.88
N LEU A 115 -5.31 -17.76 4.36
CA LEU A 115 -6.51 -17.49 3.55
C LEU A 115 -6.57 -16.03 3.09
N LEU A 116 -6.32 -15.08 3.98
CA LEU A 116 -6.36 -13.65 3.65
C LEU A 116 -5.24 -13.27 2.68
N THR A 117 -4.03 -13.81 2.87
CA THR A 117 -2.91 -13.60 1.94
C THR A 117 -3.18 -14.23 0.57
N SER A 118 -3.80 -15.41 0.54
CA SER A 118 -4.21 -16.07 -0.71
C SER A 118 -5.26 -15.27 -1.45
N PHE A 119 -6.25 -14.72 -0.74
CA PHE A 119 -7.29 -13.86 -1.31
C PHE A 119 -6.71 -12.57 -1.89
N MET A 120 -5.73 -11.95 -1.23
CA MET A 120 -5.02 -10.79 -1.76
C MET A 120 -4.27 -11.11 -3.06
N SER A 121 -3.54 -12.24 -3.07
CA SER A 121 -2.79 -12.67 -4.25
C SER A 121 -3.72 -12.92 -5.42
N LEU A 122 -4.85 -13.59 -5.17
CA LEU A 122 -5.89 -13.81 -6.17
C LEU A 122 -6.46 -12.50 -6.70
N SER A 123 -6.89 -11.58 -5.81
CA SER A 123 -7.41 -10.26 -6.20
C SER A 123 -6.39 -9.51 -7.06
N ARG A 124 -5.13 -9.45 -6.63
CA ARG A 124 -4.06 -8.79 -7.39
C ARG A 124 -3.89 -9.40 -8.79
N ASN A 125 -3.91 -10.72 -8.91
CA ASN A 125 -3.67 -11.40 -10.17
C ASN A 125 -4.86 -11.24 -11.13
N VAL A 126 -6.10 -11.33 -10.63
CA VAL A 126 -7.31 -11.12 -11.43
C VAL A 126 -7.37 -9.69 -11.98
N LEU A 127 -7.06 -8.68 -11.15
CA LEU A 127 -7.02 -7.28 -11.62
C LEU A 127 -5.84 -7.01 -12.56
N SER A 128 -4.72 -7.74 -12.42
CA SER A 128 -3.55 -7.55 -13.27
C SER A 128 -3.65 -8.26 -14.63
N ALA A 129 -4.47 -9.30 -14.78
CA ALA A 129 -4.61 -10.04 -16.04
C ALA A 129 -5.13 -9.19 -17.23
N PRO A 130 -6.24 -8.43 -17.12
CA PRO A 130 -6.73 -7.62 -18.24
C PRO A 130 -5.93 -6.32 -18.45
N SER A 131 -5.00 -6.01 -17.56
CA SER A 131 -4.33 -4.71 -17.53
C SER A 131 -3.46 -4.41 -18.75
N GLY A 132 -2.87 -5.43 -19.37
CA GLY A 132 -2.11 -5.27 -20.62
C GLY A 132 -2.99 -4.86 -21.79
N TRP A 133 -4.13 -5.54 -21.97
CA TRP A 133 -5.11 -5.21 -23.00
C TRP A 133 -5.71 -3.80 -22.79
N LEU A 134 -5.98 -3.43 -21.54
CA LEU A 134 -6.49 -2.11 -21.18
C LEU A 134 -5.47 -1.00 -21.48
N ALA A 135 -4.18 -1.24 -21.22
CA ALA A 135 -3.11 -0.28 -21.49
C ALA A 135 -2.90 -0.07 -22.99
N GLU A 136 -3.12 -1.09 -23.83
CA GLU A 136 -3.02 -0.97 -25.28
C GLU A 136 -4.14 -0.14 -25.89
N GLN A 137 -5.35 -0.16 -25.31
CA GLN A 137 -6.48 0.62 -25.82
C GLN A 137 -6.55 2.06 -25.30
N LEU A 138 -6.25 2.28 -24.01
CA LEU A 138 -6.36 3.60 -23.38
C LEU A 138 -5.09 4.45 -23.54
N GLY A 139 -3.97 3.83 -23.88
CA GLY A 139 -2.66 4.45 -23.80
C GLY A 139 -2.14 4.53 -22.37
N TRP A 140 -0.81 4.60 -22.26
CA TRP A 140 -0.11 4.40 -21.00
C TRP A 140 -0.41 5.47 -19.95
N THR A 141 -0.48 6.75 -20.34
CA THR A 141 -0.75 7.85 -19.42
C THR A 141 -2.12 7.72 -18.76
N GLN A 142 -3.17 7.45 -19.54
CA GLN A 142 -4.53 7.28 -19.02
C GLN A 142 -4.64 6.03 -18.13
N TYR A 143 -3.94 4.95 -18.49
CA TYR A 143 -3.91 3.74 -17.68
C TYR A 143 -3.33 3.97 -16.27
N PHE A 144 -2.22 4.70 -16.14
CA PHE A 144 -1.64 5.02 -14.82
C PHE A 144 -2.48 6.01 -14.03
N VAL A 145 -3.13 6.98 -14.68
CA VAL A 145 -4.10 7.88 -14.03
C VAL A 145 -5.31 7.09 -13.51
N MET A 146 -5.85 6.16 -14.31
CA MET A 146 -6.92 5.28 -13.85
C MET A 146 -6.48 4.39 -12.68
N CYS A 147 -5.24 3.88 -12.68
CA CYS A 147 -4.69 3.15 -11.54
C CYS A 147 -4.63 4.03 -10.27
N ALA A 148 -4.21 5.28 -10.40
CA ALA A 148 -4.21 6.23 -9.28
C ALA A 148 -5.64 6.49 -8.78
N LEU A 149 -6.62 6.68 -9.67
CA LEU A 149 -8.03 6.87 -9.32
C LEU A 149 -8.65 5.62 -8.68
N LEU A 150 -8.30 4.42 -9.14
CA LEU A 150 -8.72 3.16 -8.53
C LEU A 150 -8.16 2.96 -7.11
N THR A 151 -7.19 3.78 -6.68
CA THR A 151 -6.72 3.79 -5.29
C THR A 151 -7.72 4.50 -4.36
N VAL A 152 -8.55 5.43 -4.88
CA VAL A 152 -9.58 6.17 -4.12
C VAL A 152 -10.57 5.27 -3.38
N PRO A 153 -11.20 4.24 -4.00
CA PRO A 153 -12.08 3.34 -3.25
C PRO A 153 -11.35 2.58 -2.14
N GLY A 154 -10.05 2.30 -2.29
CA GLY A 154 -9.21 1.74 -1.23
C GLY A 154 -9.11 2.65 0.00
N PHE A 155 -8.90 3.94 -0.20
CA PHE A 155 -8.89 4.93 0.88
C PHE A 155 -10.25 5.12 1.54
N LEU A 156 -11.34 5.08 0.77
CA LEU A 156 -12.70 5.17 1.33
C LEU A 156 -12.99 3.98 2.26
N LEU A 157 -12.55 2.79 1.88
CA LEU A 157 -12.67 1.60 2.73
C LEU A 157 -11.84 1.76 4.01
N LEU A 158 -10.63 2.30 3.88
CA LEU A 158 -9.75 2.58 5.01
C LEU A 158 -10.36 3.59 6.00
N ALA A 159 -11.01 4.63 5.49
CA ALA A 159 -11.75 5.60 6.30
C ALA A 159 -12.89 4.94 7.09
N LYS A 160 -13.60 3.97 6.48
CA LYS A 160 -14.65 3.21 7.19
C LYS A 160 -14.07 2.32 8.29
N ILE A 161 -12.96 1.63 8.02
CA ILE A 161 -12.26 0.79 9.01
C ILE A 161 -11.77 1.65 10.18
N GLN A 162 -11.20 2.83 9.89
CA GLN A 162 -10.76 3.77 10.91
C GLN A 162 -11.91 4.19 11.84
N LYS A 163 -13.08 4.54 11.28
CA LYS A 163 -14.28 4.87 12.06
C LYS A 163 -14.74 3.69 12.92
N GLY A 164 -14.71 2.47 12.38
CA GLY A 164 -15.07 1.24 13.10
C GLY A 164 -14.15 0.95 14.29
N LEU A 165 -12.83 1.06 14.09
CA LEU A 165 -11.86 0.87 15.18
C LEU A 165 -11.99 1.96 16.26
N GLN A 166 -12.19 3.22 15.87
CA GLN A 166 -12.39 4.31 16.83
C GLN A 166 -13.69 4.15 17.63
N ALA A 167 -14.76 3.67 17.00
CA ALA A 167 -16.02 3.38 17.67
C ALA A 167 -15.86 2.28 18.73
N GLN A 168 -15.12 1.19 18.43
CA GLN A 168 -14.83 0.14 19.41
C GLN A 168 -13.98 0.63 20.57
N LYS A 169 -12.91 1.39 20.29
CA LYS A 169 -12.05 1.94 21.35
C LYS A 169 -12.85 2.84 22.29
N ARG A 170 -13.69 3.72 21.74
CA ARG A 170 -14.57 4.60 22.52
C ARG A 170 -15.60 3.85 23.37
N ALA A 171 -16.17 2.76 22.85
CA ALA A 171 -17.09 1.91 23.61
C ALA A 171 -16.38 1.20 24.78
N SER A 172 -15.15 0.71 24.54
CA SER A 172 -14.30 0.10 25.58
C SER A 172 -13.91 1.10 26.67
N ASP A 173 -13.50 2.32 26.29
CA ASP A 173 -13.12 3.37 27.24
C ASP A 173 -14.31 3.83 28.10
N LEU A 174 -15.51 3.94 27.49
CA LEU A 174 -16.75 4.24 28.22
C LEU A 174 -17.15 3.12 29.18
N ALA A 175 -17.00 1.86 28.78
CA ALA A 175 -17.25 0.72 29.66
C ALA A 175 -16.27 0.69 30.85
N ALA A 176 -14.98 0.95 30.62
CA ALA A 176 -13.97 1.04 31.67
C ALA A 176 -14.25 2.20 32.65
N ALA A 177 -14.62 3.38 32.13
CA ALA A 177 -14.99 4.53 32.95
C ALA A 177 -16.27 4.28 33.77
N ALA A 178 -17.25 3.56 33.22
CA ALA A 178 -18.46 3.16 33.93
C ALA A 178 -18.16 2.18 35.08
N VAL A 179 -17.26 1.22 34.88
CA VAL A 179 -16.81 0.29 35.93
C VAL A 179 -16.14 1.04 37.08
N ILE A 180 -15.19 1.93 36.80
CA ILE A 180 -14.50 2.74 37.82
C ILE A 180 -15.51 3.59 38.62
N ARG A 181 -16.51 4.16 37.93
CA ARG A 181 -17.55 4.95 38.58
C ARG A 181 -18.46 4.12 39.49
N VAL A 182 -18.75 2.87 39.13
CA VAL A 182 -19.50 1.94 39.99
C VAL A 182 -18.69 1.48 41.19
N GLU A 183 -17.39 1.20 41.01
CA GLU A 183 -16.47 0.82 42.10
C GLU A 183 -16.36 1.96 43.13
N SER A 184 -16.20 3.21 42.67
CA SER A 184 -16.11 4.41 43.53
C SER A 184 -17.39 4.69 44.32
N GLN A 185 -18.56 4.20 43.90
CA GLN A 185 -19.82 4.36 44.63
C GLN A 185 -20.04 3.26 45.67
N LYS A 186 -19.24 2.18 45.66
CA LYS A 186 -19.28 1.12 46.67
C LYS A 186 -18.38 1.39 47.87
N GLU A 187 -17.42 2.31 47.74
CA GLU A 187 -16.48 2.70 48.81
C GLU A 187 -16.99 3.87 49.68
N VAL A 188 -18.22 4.35 49.44
CA VAL A 188 -18.91 5.41 50.21
C VAL A 188 -20.10 4.81 50.93
#